data_AF-A0A9E4SFK1-F1
#
_entry.id   AF-A0A9E4SFK1-F1
#
_cell.length_a   1.000
_cell.length_b   1.000
_cell.length_c   1.000
_cell.angle_alpha   90.00
_cell.angle_beta   90.00
_cell.angle_gamma   90.00
#
_symmetry.space_group_name_H-M   'P 1'
#
loop_
_entity.id
_entity.type
_entity.pdbx_description
1 polymer ?
#
loop_
_entity_poly.entity_id
_entity_poly.type
_entity_poly.pdbx_seq_one_letter_code
_entity_poly.pdbx_strand_id
1 'polypeptide(L)'
;MLDWFIENDGPGDLVGSYFIDIYLDEILAERWTGSDLSPNHFLSVEGYTELLELFNLAPGTHTVRLTADPTNQINETSEGNNTRTAEFTWQGQAAPTPAPGTRLPNLS
;
A
#
# COMPACT_ATOMS: atom_id res chain seq x y z
N MET A 1 4.53 -10.93 -3.26
CA MET A 1 5.13 -10.06 -2.23
C MET A 1 5.25 -8.66 -2.80
N LEU A 2 5.15 -7.66 -1.93
CA LEU A 2 5.33 -6.25 -2.27
C LEU A 2 6.64 -5.77 -1.63
N ASP A 3 7.47 -5.14 -2.45
CA ASP A 3 8.68 -4.44 -2.02
C ASP A 3 8.48 -2.95 -2.30
N TRP A 4 8.87 -2.09 -1.36
CA TRP A 4 8.79 -0.64 -1.54
C TRP A 4 9.89 0.10 -0.80
N PHE A 5 10.21 1.30 -1.28
CA PHE A 5 11.08 2.22 -0.58
C PHE A 5 10.60 3.67 -0.77
N ILE A 6 10.97 4.53 0.17
CA ILE A 6 10.85 5.98 0.10
C ILE A 6 12.24 6.56 0.31
N GLU A 7 12.66 7.50 -0.53
CA GLU A 7 13.96 8.16 -0.49
C GLU A 7 13.80 9.67 -0.31
N ASN A 8 14.65 10.28 0.52
CA ASN A 8 14.81 11.72 0.53
C ASN A 8 15.78 12.15 -0.59
N ASP A 9 15.22 12.50 -1.76
CA ASP A 9 15.96 13.04 -2.92
C ASP A 9 16.20 14.57 -2.79
N GLY A 10 15.77 15.18 -1.68
CA GLY A 10 15.99 16.59 -1.38
C GLY A 10 17.39 16.86 -0.80
N PRO A 11 17.90 18.10 -0.90
CA PRO A 11 19.22 18.46 -0.39
C PRO A 11 19.27 18.67 1.12
N GLY A 12 18.13 18.68 1.82
CA GLY A 12 18.02 18.96 3.25
C GLY A 12 17.53 17.75 4.06
N ASP A 13 17.87 17.71 5.34
CA ASP A 13 17.30 16.72 6.25
C ASP A 13 15.79 16.89 6.35
N LEU A 14 15.07 15.81 6.13
CA LEU A 14 13.68 15.69 6.55
C LEU A 14 13.71 15.47 8.06
N VAL A 15 13.17 16.40 8.84
CA VAL A 15 13.13 16.32 10.31
C VAL A 15 11.69 16.31 10.78
N GLY A 16 11.34 15.36 11.65
CA GLY A 16 10.00 15.16 12.15
C GLY A 16 9.37 13.85 11.69
N SER A 17 8.16 13.60 12.17
CA SER A 17 7.37 12.40 11.83
C SER A 17 6.47 12.65 10.64
N TYR A 18 6.30 11.63 9.82
CA TYR A 18 5.43 11.64 8.65
C TYR A 18 4.77 10.28 8.46
N PHE A 19 3.70 10.24 7.68
CA PHE A 19 3.02 8.98 7.35
C PHE A 19 3.47 8.47 5.99
N ILE A 20 3.37 7.15 5.82
CA ILE A 20 3.52 6.47 4.53
C ILE A 20 2.26 5.61 4.37
N ASP A 21 1.44 5.95 3.37
CA ASP A 21 0.21 5.22 3.09
C ASP A 21 0.39 4.28 1.90
N ILE A 22 -0.10 3.06 2.05
CA ILE A 22 -0.27 2.10 0.95
C ILE A 22 -1.76 1.96 0.68
N TYR A 23 -2.14 2.16 -0.57
CA TYR A 23 -3.50 1.95 -1.07
C TYR A 23 -3.53 0.74 -2.00
N LEU A 24 -4.61 -0.03 -1.93
CA LEU A 24 -4.94 -1.12 -2.85
C LEU A 24 -6.31 -0.82 -3.47
N ASP A 25 -6.37 -0.72 -4.80
CA ASP A 25 -7.58 -0.30 -5.54
C ASP A 25 -8.25 0.96 -4.93
N GLU A 26 -7.43 1.99 -4.64
CA GLU A 26 -7.84 3.25 -4.02
C GLU A 26 -8.29 3.18 -2.54
N ILE A 27 -8.30 1.99 -1.93
CA ILE A 27 -8.62 1.81 -0.51
C ILE A 27 -7.32 1.86 0.30
N LEU A 28 -7.29 2.67 1.37
CA LEU A 28 -6.16 2.67 2.32
C LEU A 28 -6.04 1.27 2.93
N ALA A 29 -4.94 0.60 2.60
CA ALA A 29 -4.66 -0.75 3.04
C ALA A 29 -3.81 -0.77 4.30
N GLU A 30 -2.78 0.08 4.36
CA GLU A 30 -1.86 0.13 5.49
C GLU A 30 -1.28 1.54 5.67
N ARG A 31 -0.94 1.90 6.90
CA ARG A 31 -0.28 3.17 7.23
C ARG A 31 0.92 2.93 8.14
N TRP A 32 2.07 3.39 7.68
CA TRP A 32 3.33 3.37 8.43
C TRP A 32 3.69 4.78 8.90
N THR A 33 4.59 4.85 9.88
CA THR A 33 5.21 6.10 10.32
C THR A 33 6.68 6.10 9.96
N GLY A 34 7.13 7.15 9.29
CA GLY A 34 8.53 7.51 9.18
C GLY A 34 8.89 8.60 10.17
N SER A 35 10.17 8.71 10.48
CA SER A 35 10.76 9.82 11.21
C SER A 35 12.13 10.08 10.64
N ASP A 36 12.54 11.35 10.57
CA ASP A 36 13.90 11.81 10.27
C ASP A 36 14.60 11.05 9.12
N LEU A 37 14.73 11.67 7.94
CA LEU A 37 15.40 11.06 6.80
C LEU A 37 16.41 12.01 6.19
N SER A 38 17.70 11.69 6.32
CA SER A 38 18.78 12.49 5.73
C SER A 38 18.80 12.41 4.21
N PRO A 39 19.38 13.40 3.51
CA PRO A 39 19.52 13.39 2.06
C PRO A 39 20.16 12.09 1.54
N ASN A 40 19.66 11.59 0.41
CA ASN A 40 20.11 10.36 -0.27
C ASN A 40 20.02 9.08 0.60
N HIS A 41 19.19 9.10 1.65
CA HIS A 41 18.84 7.91 2.42
C HIS A 41 17.41 7.50 2.14
N PHE A 42 17.14 6.22 2.37
CA PHE A 42 15.83 5.63 2.14
C PHE A 42 15.35 4.80 3.33
N LEU A 43 14.04 4.67 3.43
CA LEU A 43 13.35 3.63 4.19
C LEU A 43 12.84 2.60 3.20
N SER A 44 12.95 1.31 3.52
CA SER A 44 12.42 0.25 2.67
C SER A 44 11.76 -0.86 3.48
N VAL A 45 10.85 -1.55 2.81
CA VAL A 45 10.28 -2.81 3.25
C VAL A 45 10.37 -3.79 2.09
N GLU A 46 10.82 -5.00 2.41
CA GLU A 46 10.96 -6.10 1.46
C GLU A 46 10.07 -7.27 1.91
N GLY A 47 9.50 -7.99 0.96
CA GLY A 47 8.79 -9.23 1.22
C GLY A 47 7.41 -9.06 1.87
N TYR A 48 6.77 -7.91 1.77
CA TYR A 48 5.47 -7.69 2.44
C TYR A 48 4.36 -8.50 1.76
N THR A 49 3.80 -9.48 2.45
CA THR A 49 2.77 -10.40 1.92
C THR A 49 1.37 -10.16 2.50
N GLU A 50 1.27 -9.58 3.69
CA GLU A 50 0.00 -9.46 4.44
C GLU A 50 -1.04 -8.61 3.70
N LEU A 51 -0.60 -7.59 2.95
CA LEU A 51 -1.48 -6.71 2.17
C LEU A 51 -2.39 -7.50 1.21
N LEU A 52 -1.85 -8.56 0.58
CA LEU A 52 -2.58 -9.38 -0.40
C LEU A 52 -3.54 -10.37 0.29
N GLU A 53 -3.21 -10.80 1.50
CA GLU A 53 -4.01 -11.75 2.28
C GLU A 53 -5.23 -11.07 2.91
N LEU A 54 -5.09 -9.81 3.34
CA LEU A 54 -6.16 -9.05 3.99
C LEU A 54 -7.31 -8.68 3.04
N PHE A 55 -7.02 -8.45 1.76
CA PHE A 55 -7.98 -7.88 0.81
C PHE A 55 -8.78 -8.90 0.00
N ASN A 56 -8.52 -10.20 0.14
CA ASN A 56 -9.21 -11.28 -0.59
C ASN A 56 -9.47 -10.92 -2.07
N LEU A 57 -8.41 -10.49 -2.75
CA LEU A 57 -8.50 -9.96 -4.11
C LEU A 57 -9.11 -10.99 -5.07
N ALA A 58 -10.07 -10.53 -5.88
CA ALA A 58 -10.58 -11.33 -6.98
C ALA A 58 -9.48 -11.49 -8.06
N PRO A 59 -9.45 -12.59 -8.82
CA PRO A 59 -8.55 -12.66 -9.97
C PRO A 59 -8.80 -11.50 -10.94
N GLY A 60 -7.75 -10.76 -11.31
CA GLY A 60 -7.86 -9.57 -12.14
C GLY A 60 -6.69 -8.61 -12.00
N THR A 61 -6.86 -7.45 -12.62
CA THR A 61 -5.91 -6.34 -12.54
C THR A 61 -6.24 -5.46 -11.34
N HIS A 62 -5.22 -5.14 -10.55
CA HIS A 62 -5.31 -4.31 -9.35
C HIS A 62 -4.24 -3.23 -9.36
N THR A 63 -4.47 -2.17 -8.58
CA THR A 63 -3.49 -1.08 -8.40
C THR A 63 -3.00 -1.03 -6.98
N VAL A 64 -1.69 -0.83 -6.81
CA VAL A 64 -1.07 -0.45 -5.53
C VAL A 64 -0.53 0.97 -5.65
N ARG A 65 -0.81 1.81 -4.67
CA ARG A 65 -0.34 3.20 -4.63
C ARG A 65 0.33 3.49 -3.31
N LEU A 66 1.59 3.93 -3.36
CA LEU A 66 2.37 4.36 -2.21
C LEU A 66 2.39 5.88 -2.17
N THR A 67 2.08 6.48 -1.02
CA THR A 67 2.11 7.93 -0.81
C THR A 67 2.93 8.27 0.44
N ALA A 68 4.03 8.98 0.27
CA ALA A 68 4.78 9.59 1.37
C ALA A 68 4.13 10.91 1.81
N ASP A 69 4.15 11.17 3.11
CA ASP A 69 3.51 12.32 3.75
C ASP A 69 2.15 12.72 3.14
N PRO A 70 1.15 11.82 3.13
CA PRO A 70 -0.19 12.10 2.59
C PRO A 70 -0.91 13.24 3.33
N THR A 71 -0.40 13.63 4.51
CA THR A 71 -0.90 14.73 5.32
C THR A 71 -0.25 16.08 5.03
N ASN A 72 0.79 16.10 4.19
CA ASN A 72 1.54 17.29 3.80
C ASN A 72 2.05 18.08 5.03
N GLN A 73 2.53 17.35 6.05
CA GLN A 73 3.06 17.91 7.30
C GLN A 73 4.52 18.33 7.21
N ILE A 74 5.29 17.67 6.34
CA ILE A 74 6.66 18.01 6.02
C ILE A 74 6.63 18.85 4.77
N ASN A 75 7.12 20.09 4.86
CA ASN A 75 7.34 20.90 3.66
C ASN A 75 8.61 20.43 2.95
N GLU A 76 8.43 19.70 1.87
CA GLU A 76 9.53 19.26 1.01
C GLU A 76 9.80 20.29 -0.11
N THR A 77 10.89 20.10 -0.86
CA THR A 77 11.18 20.97 -2.01
C THR A 77 10.16 20.78 -3.14
N SER A 78 9.51 19.62 -3.18
CA SER A 78 8.45 19.29 -4.12
C SER A 78 7.47 18.33 -3.45
N GLU A 79 6.20 18.73 -3.33
CA GLU A 79 5.12 17.85 -2.86
C GLU A 79 4.57 16.96 -3.99
N GLY A 80 4.98 17.21 -5.24
CA GLY A 80 4.40 16.59 -6.43
C GLY A 80 4.91 15.19 -6.77
N ASN A 81 5.93 14.70 -6.06
CA ASN A 81 6.62 13.43 -6.35
C ASN A 81 6.42 12.35 -5.27
N ASN A 82 5.54 12.60 -4.30
CA ASN A 82 5.39 11.75 -3.12
C ASN A 82 4.48 10.55 -3.36
N THR A 83 3.87 10.44 -4.55
CA THR A 83 2.97 9.35 -4.91
C THR A 83 3.51 8.52 -6.06
N ARG A 84 3.54 7.20 -5.88
CA ARG A 84 3.83 6.21 -6.94
C ARG A 84 2.71 5.19 -7.02
N THR A 85 2.30 4.85 -8.24
CA THR A 85 1.26 3.84 -8.50
C THR A 85 1.83 2.76 -9.40
N ALA A 86 1.55 1.51 -9.08
CA ALA A 86 1.89 0.35 -9.89
C ALA A 86 0.66 -0.53 -10.10
N GLU A 87 0.57 -1.13 -11.27
CA GLU A 87 -0.48 -2.09 -11.60
C GLU A 87 0.09 -3.51 -11.54
N PHE A 88 -0.71 -4.47 -11.05
CA PHE A 88 -0.35 -5.87 -11.06
C PHE A 88 -1.57 -6.76 -11.36
N THR A 89 -1.32 -7.94 -11.91
CA THR A 89 -2.36 -8.94 -12.14
C THR A 89 -2.33 -9.97 -11.02
N TRP A 90 -3.42 -10.05 -10.27
CA TRP A 90 -3.66 -11.09 -9.29
C TRP A 90 -4.37 -12.27 -9.96
N GLN A 91 -3.82 -13.46 -9.85
CA GLN A 91 -4.47 -14.67 -10.39
C GLN A 91 -5.45 -15.29 -9.39
N GLY A 92 -5.42 -14.84 -8.13
CA GLY A 92 -6.18 -15.40 -7.02
C GLY A 92 -5.95 -16.88 -6.77
N GLN A 93 -6.65 -17.37 -5.75
CA GLN A 93 -7.11 -18.75 -5.72
C GLN A 93 -8.56 -18.69 -6.18
N ALA A 94 -8.94 -19.44 -7.22
CA ALA A 94 -10.33 -19.48 -7.65
C ALA A 94 -11.22 -19.80 -6.44
N ALA A 95 -12.12 -18.89 -6.06
CA ALA A 95 -13.12 -19.19 -5.07
C ALA A 95 -13.83 -20.48 -5.53
N PRO A 96 -13.90 -21.54 -4.71
CA PRO A 96 -14.59 -22.74 -5.13
C PRO A 96 -16.00 -22.35 -5.51
N THR A 97 -16.39 -22.62 -6.75
CA THR A 97 -17.75 -22.36 -7.23
C THR A 97 -18.72 -22.94 -6.21
N PRO A 98 -19.59 -22.14 -5.56
CA PRO A 98 -20.54 -22.69 -4.62
C PRO A 98 -21.38 -23.73 -5.36
N ALA A 99 -21.29 -24.99 -4.92
CA ALA A 99 -22.12 -26.05 -5.47
C ALA A 99 -23.59 -25.72 -5.18
N PRO A 100 -24.51 -25.86 -6.14
CA PRO A 100 -25.94 -25.68 -5.89
C PRO A 100 -26.40 -26.68 -4.81
N GLY A 101 -26.59 -26.23 -3.57
CA GLY A 101 -26.94 -27.13 -2.46
C GLY A 101 -26.82 -26.55 -1.06
N THR A 102 -26.07 -25.47 -0.84
CA THR A 102 -26.09 -24.71 0.43
C THR A 102 -27.35 -23.86 0.53
N ARG A 103 -28.49 -24.53 0.76
CA ARG A 103 -29.65 -23.87 1.36
C ARG A 103 -29.20 -23.33 2.72
N LEU A 104 -29.35 -22.02 2.94
CA LEU A 104 -29.31 -21.46 4.29
C LEU A 104 -30.26 -22.29 5.16
N PRO A 105 -29.87 -22.77 6.35
CA PRO A 105 -30.82 -23.39 7.25
C PRO A 105 -31.93 -22.36 7.52
N ASN A 106 -33.16 -22.74 7.22
CA ASN A 106 -34.34 -21.93 7.48
C ASN A 106 -34.26 -21.48 8.95
N LEU A 107 -34.29 -20.16 9.19
CA LEU A 107 -34.46 -19.64 10.55
C LEU A 107 -35.91 -19.92 10.94
N SER A 108 -36.12 -21.03 11.66
CA SER A 108 -37.33 -21.27 12.44
C SER A 108 -37.29 -20.44 13.73
#